data_AF-A0A954K4C5-F1
#
_entry.id   AF-A0A954K4C5-F1
#
_cell.length_a   1.000
_cell.length_b   1.000
_cell.length_c   1.000
_cell.angle_alpha   90.00
_cell.angle_beta   90.00
_cell.angle_gamma   90.00
#
_symmetry.space_group_name_H-M   'P 1'
#
loop_
_entity.id
_entity.type
_entity.pdbx_description
1 polymer ?
#
loop_
_entity_poly.entity_id
_entity_poly.type
_entity_poly.pdbx_seq_one_letter_code
_entity_poly.pdbx_strand_id
1 'polypeptide(L)'
;MRHALIFFFLFSINVTFAADPLPSWNAGPAKDAIINYVKCATNDGCPLYVPPQERIAVFDNDGTLWSEQPAYFQLLFALDRVRALADQHPEWKTEQPFKAVLENDLKTVAESGKAGLLKIMAVTHSGMTTDEFNDIV
;
A
#
# COMPACT_ATOMS: atom_id res chain seq x y z
N MET A 1 53.80 -14.21 -56.48
CA MET A 1 53.17 -15.14 -55.52
C MET A 1 52.27 -14.32 -54.60
N ARG A 2 50.94 -14.49 -54.69
CA ARG A 2 49.93 -13.79 -53.87
C ARG A 2 49.81 -14.50 -52.51
N HIS A 3 49.78 -13.76 -51.41
CA HIS A 3 49.37 -14.28 -50.10
C HIS A 3 48.05 -13.59 -49.74
N ALA A 4 46.99 -14.38 -49.61
CA ALA A 4 45.66 -13.91 -49.23
C ALA A 4 45.57 -13.83 -47.70
N LEU A 5 45.29 -12.65 -47.14
CA LEU A 5 44.91 -12.52 -45.74
C LEU A 5 43.44 -12.89 -45.58
N ILE A 6 43.17 -13.87 -44.71
CA ILE A 6 41.82 -14.20 -44.26
C ILE A 6 41.58 -13.45 -42.95
N PHE A 7 40.62 -12.53 -42.94
CA PHE A 7 40.15 -11.87 -41.72
C PHE A 7 39.05 -12.71 -41.06
N PHE A 8 39.27 -13.10 -39.81
CA PHE A 8 38.28 -13.76 -38.96
C PHE A 8 37.51 -12.70 -38.18
N PHE A 9 36.22 -12.54 -38.45
CA PHE A 9 35.33 -11.69 -37.65
C PHE A 9 34.77 -12.51 -36.49
N LEU A 10 35.13 -12.16 -35.24
CA LEU A 10 34.43 -12.66 -34.05
C LEU A 10 33.11 -11.90 -33.90
N PHE A 11 32.00 -12.63 -33.97
CA PHE A 11 30.68 -12.12 -33.59
C PHE A 11 30.45 -12.38 -32.10
N SER A 12 30.43 -11.33 -31.29
CA SER A 12 30.01 -11.41 -29.89
C SER A 12 28.48 -11.49 -29.82
N ILE A 13 27.95 -12.62 -29.37
CA ILE A 13 26.52 -12.78 -29.08
C ILE A 13 26.25 -12.13 -27.72
N ASN A 14 25.59 -10.98 -27.72
CA ASN A 14 25.07 -10.39 -26.49
C ASN A 14 23.76 -11.08 -26.13
N VAL A 15 23.81 -12.04 -25.21
CA VAL A 15 22.61 -12.63 -24.60
C VAL A 15 22.06 -11.64 -23.58
N THR A 16 20.97 -10.97 -23.93
CA THR A 16 20.24 -10.11 -22.98
C THR A 16 19.32 -11.00 -22.17
N PHE A 17 19.63 -11.23 -20.89
CA PHE A 17 18.67 -11.84 -19.97
C PHE A 17 17.60 -10.81 -19.63
N ALA A 18 16.33 -11.16 -19.80
CA ALA A 18 15.24 -10.38 -19.22
C ALA A 18 15.46 -10.32 -17.71
N ALA A 19 15.43 -9.11 -17.14
CA ALA A 19 15.51 -8.93 -15.70
C ALA A 19 14.39 -9.73 -15.01
N ASP A 20 14.69 -10.34 -13.87
CA ASP A 20 13.66 -10.98 -13.04
C ASP A 20 12.55 -9.96 -12.76
N PRO A 21 11.30 -10.21 -13.18
CA PRO A 21 10.22 -9.24 -13.06
C PRO A 21 9.80 -8.97 -11.62
N LEU A 22 10.16 -9.86 -10.67
CA LEU A 22 9.83 -9.75 -9.25
C LEU A 22 11.07 -9.99 -8.38
N PRO A 23 12.07 -9.09 -8.40
CA PRO A 23 13.39 -9.35 -7.81
C PRO A 23 13.39 -9.38 -6.29
N SER A 24 12.41 -8.72 -5.64
CA SER A 24 12.23 -8.75 -4.18
C SER A 24 11.41 -9.95 -3.68
N TRP A 25 10.99 -10.85 -4.58
CA TRP A 25 10.19 -12.03 -4.23
C TRP A 25 11.06 -13.27 -4.19
N ASN A 26 11.02 -13.99 -3.07
CA ASN A 26 11.60 -15.32 -2.98
C ASN A 26 10.96 -16.27 -4.00
N ALA A 27 11.73 -17.22 -4.51
CA ALA A 27 11.19 -18.30 -5.33
C ALA A 27 10.19 -19.12 -4.50
N GLY A 28 9.02 -19.43 -5.09
CA GLY A 28 7.98 -20.19 -4.41
C GLY A 28 6.60 -20.03 -5.03
N PRO A 29 5.60 -20.74 -4.49
CA PRO A 29 4.28 -20.89 -5.12
C PRO A 29 3.58 -19.56 -5.44
N ALA A 30 3.73 -18.54 -4.58
CA ALA A 30 3.13 -17.23 -4.79
C ALA A 30 3.74 -16.49 -6.00
N LYS A 31 5.07 -16.40 -6.07
CA LYS A 31 5.78 -15.76 -7.19
C LYS A 31 5.45 -16.48 -8.51
N ASP A 32 5.46 -17.81 -8.50
CA ASP A 32 5.16 -18.62 -9.68
C ASP A 32 3.71 -18.43 -10.14
N ALA A 33 2.75 -18.41 -9.20
CA ALA A 33 1.34 -18.18 -9.51
C ALA A 33 1.11 -16.80 -10.15
N ILE A 34 1.69 -15.73 -9.57
CA ILE A 34 1.58 -14.37 -10.11
C ILE A 34 2.15 -14.31 -11.53
N ILE A 35 3.37 -14.80 -11.74
CA ILE A 35 4.05 -14.75 -13.04
C ILE A 35 3.27 -15.57 -14.09
N ASN A 36 2.83 -16.79 -13.75
CA ASN A 36 2.12 -17.65 -14.69
C ASN A 36 0.74 -17.10 -15.03
N TYR A 37 0.02 -16.56 -14.04
CA TYR A 37 -1.29 -15.95 -14.26
C TYR A 37 -1.16 -14.74 -15.18
N VAL A 38 -0.25 -13.79 -14.89
CA VAL A 38 -0.04 -12.60 -15.73
C VAL A 38 0.37 -12.99 -17.15
N LYS A 39 1.29 -13.95 -17.31
CA LYS A 39 1.68 -14.45 -18.64
C LYS A 39 0.52 -15.02 -19.43
N CYS A 40 -0.32 -15.86 -18.82
CA CYS A 40 -1.47 -16.45 -19.50
C CYS A 40 -2.56 -15.41 -19.78
N ALA A 41 -2.92 -14.59 -18.79
CA ALA A 41 -3.98 -13.58 -18.91
C ALA A 41 -3.67 -12.50 -19.95
N THR A 42 -2.40 -12.33 -20.32
CA THR A 42 -1.97 -11.32 -21.30
C THR A 42 -1.62 -11.89 -22.67
N ASN A 43 -1.57 -13.21 -22.85
CA ASN A 43 -1.20 -13.84 -24.11
C ASN A 43 -2.42 -14.29 -24.92
N ASP A 44 -2.58 -13.74 -26.11
CA ASP A 44 -3.65 -14.12 -27.05
C ASP A 44 -3.56 -15.63 -27.32
N GLY A 45 -4.68 -16.34 -27.11
CA GLY A 45 -4.77 -17.80 -27.26
C GLY A 45 -4.55 -18.61 -25.97
N CYS A 46 -4.25 -17.98 -24.83
CA CYS A 46 -4.30 -18.69 -23.55
C CYS A 46 -5.76 -18.89 -23.09
N PRO A 47 -6.13 -20.04 -22.48
CA PRO A 47 -7.49 -20.26 -21.98
C PRO A 47 -7.95 -19.28 -20.89
N LEU A 48 -7.01 -18.60 -20.21
CA LEU A 48 -7.29 -17.57 -19.21
C LEU A 48 -7.05 -16.15 -19.73
N TYR A 49 -6.96 -15.95 -21.05
CA TYR A 49 -6.76 -14.62 -21.62
C TYR A 49 -7.84 -13.64 -21.16
N VAL A 50 -7.42 -12.45 -20.74
CA VAL A 50 -8.29 -11.35 -20.34
C VAL A 50 -8.04 -10.16 -21.28
N PRO A 51 -9.07 -9.60 -21.94
CA PRO A 51 -8.92 -8.38 -22.74
C PRO A 51 -8.28 -7.26 -21.92
N PRO A 52 -7.41 -6.41 -22.49
CA PRO A 52 -6.71 -5.37 -21.73
C PRO A 52 -7.61 -4.50 -20.85
N GLN A 53 -8.83 -4.18 -21.31
CA GLN A 53 -9.80 -3.34 -20.61
C GLN A 53 -10.39 -4.01 -19.36
N GLU A 54 -10.29 -5.33 -19.25
CA GLU A 54 -10.82 -6.12 -18.14
C GLU A 54 -9.74 -6.55 -17.13
N ARG A 55 -8.46 -6.19 -17.37
CA ARG A 55 -7.33 -6.52 -16.49
C ARG A 55 -7.28 -5.64 -15.26
N ILE A 56 -8.29 -5.77 -14.40
CA ILE A 56 -8.41 -5.01 -13.15
C ILE A 56 -7.97 -5.91 -11.98
N ALA A 57 -6.92 -5.48 -11.29
CA ALA A 57 -6.48 -6.09 -10.03
C ALA A 57 -6.76 -5.11 -8.88
N VAL A 58 -7.32 -5.61 -7.78
CA VAL A 58 -7.60 -4.85 -6.56
C VAL A 58 -6.69 -5.33 -5.45
N PHE A 59 -6.15 -4.38 -4.68
CA PHE A 59 -5.30 -4.65 -3.53
C PHE A 59 -5.93 -3.97 -2.33
N ASP A 60 -5.95 -4.68 -1.20
CA ASP A 60 -6.14 -4.03 0.09
C ASP A 60 -4.93 -3.14 0.41
N ASN A 61 -5.08 -2.19 1.33
CA ASN A 61 -4.02 -1.24 1.68
C ASN A 61 -3.29 -1.66 2.96
N ASP A 62 -3.99 -1.60 4.09
CA ASP A 62 -3.49 -1.96 5.42
C ASP A 62 -3.09 -3.45 5.48
N GLY A 63 -1.88 -3.75 5.94
CA GLY A 63 -1.36 -5.11 6.03
C GLY A 63 -1.01 -5.77 4.68
N THR A 64 -1.33 -5.13 3.54
CA THR A 64 -1.08 -5.65 2.19
C THR A 64 -0.03 -4.82 1.44
N LEU A 65 -0.28 -3.51 1.28
CA LEU A 65 0.66 -2.59 0.62
C LEU A 65 1.59 -1.89 1.62
N TRP A 66 1.15 -1.74 2.86
CA TRP A 66 1.94 -1.15 3.95
C TRP A 66 1.62 -1.78 5.31
N SER A 67 2.37 -1.41 6.35
CA SER A 67 2.18 -1.94 7.70
C SER A 67 0.84 -1.49 8.30
N GLU A 68 0.21 -2.37 9.08
CA GLU A 68 -0.95 -2.05 9.94
C GLU A 68 -0.61 -2.15 11.43
N GLN A 69 0.66 -2.39 11.76
CA GLN A 69 1.14 -2.58 13.13
C GLN A 69 1.84 -1.33 13.65
N PRO A 70 1.66 -0.97 14.94
CA PRO A 70 0.80 -1.64 15.94
C PRO A 70 -0.70 -1.30 15.80
N ALA A 71 -1.05 -0.36 14.92
CA ALA A 71 -2.41 0.03 14.57
C ALA A 71 -2.42 0.68 13.17
N TYR A 72 -3.59 0.82 12.57
CA TYR A 72 -3.76 1.50 11.28
C TYR A 72 -3.24 2.94 11.32
N PHE A 73 -2.55 3.37 10.25
CA PHE A 73 -2.01 4.73 10.15
C PHE A 73 -3.11 5.80 10.25
N GLN A 74 -4.28 5.55 9.66
CA GLN A 74 -5.43 6.46 9.77
C GLN A 74 -5.89 6.64 11.23
N LEU A 75 -5.86 5.57 12.03
CA LEU A 75 -6.20 5.67 13.45
C LEU A 75 -5.16 6.52 14.17
N LEU A 76 -3.87 6.26 13.96
CA LEU A 76 -2.79 7.04 14.58
C LEU A 76 -2.91 8.53 14.25
N PHE A 77 -3.15 8.86 12.98
CA PHE A 77 -3.45 10.21 12.53
C PHE A 77 -4.64 10.82 13.28
N ALA A 78 -5.75 10.08 13.39
CA ALA A 78 -6.93 10.57 14.10
C ALA A 78 -6.65 10.84 15.59
N LEU A 79 -5.82 10.02 16.25
CA LEU A 79 -5.41 10.29 17.64
C LEU A 79 -4.61 11.58 17.75
N ASP A 80 -3.67 11.82 16.83
CA ASP A 80 -2.89 13.06 16.78
C ASP A 80 -3.77 14.28 16.50
N ARG A 81 -4.78 14.14 15.64
CA ARG A 81 -5.77 15.19 15.39
C ARG A 81 -6.60 15.53 16.62
N VAL A 82 -7.03 14.54 17.41
CA VAL A 82 -7.70 14.79 18.69
C VAL A 82 -6.80 15.62 19.61
N ARG A 83 -5.50 15.29 19.72
CA ARG A 83 -4.55 16.07 20.53
C ARG A 83 -4.39 17.50 20.02
N ALA A 84 -4.25 17.67 18.70
CA ALA A 84 -4.07 18.98 18.07
C ALA A 84 -5.30 19.90 18.20
N LEU A 85 -6.50 19.33 18.31
CA LEU A 85 -7.75 20.07 18.46
C LEU A 85 -8.19 20.24 19.92
N ALA A 86 -7.50 19.60 20.89
CA ALA A 86 -7.93 19.54 22.29
C ALA A 86 -8.13 20.90 22.96
N ASP A 87 -7.36 21.93 22.59
CA ASP A 87 -7.51 23.28 23.14
C ASP A 87 -8.82 23.95 22.74
N GLN A 88 -9.43 23.52 21.63
CA GLN A 88 -10.73 23.98 21.15
C GLN A 88 -11.89 23.16 21.75
N HIS A 89 -11.59 22.05 22.43
CA HIS A 89 -12.56 21.10 22.98
C HIS A 89 -12.28 20.76 24.46
N PRO A 90 -12.52 21.69 25.40
CA PRO A 90 -12.27 21.45 26.82
C PRO A 90 -13.01 20.22 27.40
N GLU A 91 -14.17 19.87 26.85
CA GLU A 91 -15.01 18.74 27.24
C GLU A 91 -14.31 17.38 27.04
N TRP A 92 -13.37 17.29 26.09
CA TRP A 92 -12.60 16.07 25.79
C TRP A 92 -11.69 15.63 26.94
N LYS A 93 -11.38 16.52 27.89
CA LYS A 93 -10.65 16.16 29.11
C LYS A 93 -11.43 15.21 30.02
N THR A 94 -12.75 15.13 29.84
CA THR A 94 -13.64 14.29 30.66
C THR A 94 -14.48 13.30 29.85
N GLU A 95 -14.70 13.56 28.55
CA GLU A 95 -15.51 12.71 27.68
C GLU A 95 -14.72 11.57 27.03
N GLN A 96 -15.28 10.35 27.06
CA GLN A 96 -14.72 9.21 26.33
C GLN A 96 -15.26 9.12 24.88
N PRO A 97 -14.43 8.70 23.90
CA PRO A 97 -13.07 8.16 24.07
C PRO A 97 -11.95 9.21 24.08
N PHE A 98 -12.25 10.50 23.92
CA PHE A 98 -11.25 11.56 23.75
C PHE A 98 -10.30 11.69 24.93
N LYS A 99 -10.82 11.56 26.16
CA LYS A 99 -10.01 11.57 27.38
C LYS A 99 -8.91 10.50 27.32
N ALA A 100 -9.26 9.27 26.94
CA ALA A 100 -8.27 8.19 26.81
C ALA A 100 -7.20 8.50 25.75
N VAL A 101 -7.56 9.18 24.66
CA VAL A 101 -6.58 9.64 23.66
C VAL A 101 -5.61 10.65 24.25
N LEU A 102 -6.12 11.64 25.00
CA LEU A 102 -5.30 12.68 25.64
C LEU A 102 -4.40 12.12 26.74
N GLU A 103 -4.81 11.05 27.41
CA GLU A 103 -4.05 10.34 28.45
C GLU A 103 -3.13 9.24 27.87
N ASN A 104 -3.07 9.07 26.55
CA ASN A 104 -2.33 8.00 25.85
C ASN A 104 -2.73 6.57 26.26
N ASP A 105 -3.98 6.37 26.70
CA ASP A 105 -4.52 5.06 27.05
C ASP A 105 -5.12 4.36 25.82
N LEU A 106 -4.25 3.82 24.98
CA LEU A 106 -4.64 3.11 23.76
C LEU A 106 -5.47 1.86 24.03
N LYS A 107 -5.36 1.27 25.23
CA LYS A 107 -6.18 0.11 25.61
C LYS A 107 -7.63 0.53 25.76
N THR A 108 -7.91 1.60 26.49
CA THR A 108 -9.28 2.14 26.62
C THR A 108 -9.82 2.62 25.27
N VAL A 109 -8.98 3.20 24.40
CA VAL A 109 -9.37 3.55 23.02
C VAL A 109 -9.78 2.30 22.24
N ALA A 110 -9.01 1.21 22.31
CA ALA A 110 -9.34 -0.04 21.63
C ALA A 110 -10.62 -0.68 22.19
N GLU A 111 -10.80 -0.67 23.52
CA GLU A 111 -11.99 -1.20 24.20
C GLU A 111 -13.27 -0.41 23.88
N SER A 112 -13.15 0.85 23.44
CA SER A 112 -14.29 1.65 22.95
C SER A 112 -14.95 1.09 21.68
N GLY A 113 -14.25 0.18 20.99
CA GLY A 113 -14.73 -0.52 19.81
C GLY A 113 -15.10 0.40 18.64
N LYS A 114 -15.85 -0.15 17.69
CA LYS A 114 -16.23 0.56 16.45
C LYS A 114 -16.94 1.90 16.74
N ALA A 115 -17.79 1.96 17.76
CA ALA A 115 -18.54 3.17 18.08
C ALA A 115 -17.61 4.31 18.56
N GLY A 116 -16.65 4.02 19.45
CA GLY A 116 -15.69 5.03 19.89
C GLY A 116 -14.73 5.45 18.78
N LEU A 117 -14.24 4.49 17.99
CA LEU A 117 -13.41 4.81 16.81
C LEU A 117 -14.14 5.70 15.80
N LEU A 118 -15.42 5.42 15.53
CA LEU A 118 -16.24 6.27 14.64
C LEU A 118 -16.43 7.69 15.20
N LYS A 119 -16.58 7.86 16.52
CA LYS A 119 -16.63 9.20 17.14
C LYS A 119 -15.32 9.96 16.92
N ILE A 120 -14.18 9.31 17.14
CA ILE A 120 -12.85 9.91 16.91
C ILE A 120 -12.72 10.33 15.44
N MET A 121 -13.06 9.43 14.51
CA MET A 121 -13.00 9.72 13.09
C MET A 121 -13.92 10.89 12.69
N ALA A 122 -15.15 10.91 13.19
CA ALA A 122 -16.11 11.96 12.87
C ALA A 122 -15.61 13.35 13.25
N VAL A 123 -15.07 13.54 14.46
CA VAL A 123 -14.62 14.88 14.91
C VAL A 123 -13.31 15.32 14.26
N THR A 124 -12.50 14.38 13.77
CA THR A 124 -11.17 14.68 13.20
C THR A 124 -11.17 14.84 11.68
N HIS A 125 -12.24 14.39 11.01
CA HIS A 125 -12.32 14.36 9.54
C HIS A 125 -13.57 15.08 8.97
N SER A 126 -14.34 15.79 9.81
CA SER A 126 -15.53 16.52 9.37
C SER A 126 -15.43 18.02 9.62
N GLY A 127 -16.31 18.80 8.99
CA GLY A 127 -16.36 20.25 9.14
C GLY A 127 -15.28 21.01 8.35
N MET A 128 -14.55 20.33 7.46
CA MET A 128 -13.51 20.90 6.60
C MET A 128 -13.71 20.50 5.13
N THR A 129 -13.14 21.29 4.23
CA THR A 129 -13.04 20.97 2.81
C THR A 129 -11.98 19.91 2.56
N THR A 130 -12.00 19.31 1.36
CA THR A 130 -10.96 18.34 0.95
C THR A 130 -9.57 18.98 0.87
N ASP A 131 -9.48 20.26 0.46
CA ASP A 131 -8.20 20.95 0.38
C ASP A 131 -7.61 21.21 1.78
N GLU A 132 -8.44 21.67 2.72
CA GLU A 132 -8.02 21.83 4.12
C GLU A 132 -7.61 20.50 4.76
N PHE A 133 -8.27 19.39 4.42
CA PHE A 133 -7.86 18.07 4.89
C PHE A 133 -6.50 17.67 4.30
N ASN A 134 -6.27 17.92 3.00
CA ASN A 134 -5.01 17.61 2.32
C ASN A 134 -3.82 18.37 2.90
N ASP A 135 -4.01 19.58 3.40
CA ASP A 135 -2.93 20.36 4.04
C ASP A 135 -2.49 19.79 5.41
N ILE A 136 -3.25 18.87 5.98
CA ILE A 136 -3.01 18.29 7.32
C ILE A 136 -2.39 16.89 7.24
N VAL A 137 -2.51 16.18 6.10
CA VAL A 137 -2.08 14.78 5.91
C VAL A 137 -0.75 14.61 5.19
#